data_AF-A0AAD5TVT0-F1
#
_entry.id   AF-A0AAD5TVT0-F1
#
_cell.length_a   1.000
_cell.length_b   1.000
_cell.length_c   1.000
_cell.angle_alpha   90.00
_cell.angle_beta   90.00
_cell.angle_gamma   90.00
#
_symmetry.space_group_name_H-M   'P 1'
#
loop_
_entity.id
_entity.type
_entity.pdbx_description
1 polymer ?
#
loop_
_entity_poly.entity_id
_entity_poly.type
_entity_poly.pdbx_seq_one_letter_code
_entity_poly.pdbx_strand_id
1 'polypeptide(L)'
;MVLVSRKASSNQISTERSSSHKGERRSGDILSELKKDDRFSKISRVLEKSGSLRDSLGQNELTFFAPTDLAMKKFLEIVKGSTNNEKEINMEQIVTYHIVNEEIGLSDMYSGQLLESDYVSKSLGKKDSKQKIHVLQVLGSFVLNGFVRVEQSGFHAQNGVVHPVDLVLVPPVQLTEQLFQLPYVCSTFISAVQACDLVDDMSEKGLTCFVPTNAAFKRMNLTDLIYLFSPLGRKDLTKVIQYHIGKDLLYAQDMIEEEGKQIEVPTMFKKEKIVIEVNSREKKGGRGGSRKGNKGKDKLPQDYYYVLNNGEALIDMVLCDYIVENGTSHFIDRVLIPDSVINNLPSRKFVHEDM
;
A
#
# COMPACT_ATOMS: atom_id res chain seq x y z
N MET A 1 -54.87 34.47 -25.94
CA MET A 1 -53.63 35.01 -26.54
C MET A 1 -52.53 34.00 -26.28
N VAL A 2 -52.20 33.27 -27.35
CA VAL A 2 -51.08 32.32 -27.57
C VAL A 2 -50.99 31.06 -26.67
N LEU A 3 -51.63 30.00 -27.19
CA LEU A 3 -51.26 28.59 -27.01
C LEU A 3 -49.93 28.30 -27.73
N VAL A 4 -48.99 27.61 -27.08
CA VAL A 4 -47.94 26.86 -27.79
C VAL A 4 -47.83 25.45 -27.20
N SER A 5 -48.29 24.50 -28.01
CA SER A 5 -48.15 23.06 -27.87
C SER A 5 -46.68 22.66 -27.98
N ARG A 6 -46.16 21.90 -27.00
CA ARG A 6 -44.87 21.19 -27.14
C ARG A 6 -45.17 19.72 -27.40
N LYS A 7 -44.91 19.29 -28.63
CA LYS A 7 -44.91 17.89 -29.08
C LYS A 7 -43.88 17.10 -28.28
N ALA A 8 -44.31 15.96 -27.74
CA ALA A 8 -43.43 14.89 -27.30
C ALA A 8 -42.78 14.25 -28.54
N SER A 9 -41.46 14.31 -28.63
CA SER A 9 -40.68 13.54 -29.59
C SER A 9 -40.02 12.38 -28.85
N SER A 10 -40.52 11.18 -29.10
CA SER A 10 -39.92 9.91 -28.68
C SER A 10 -38.58 9.75 -29.40
N ASN A 11 -37.47 9.99 -28.71
CA ASN A 11 -36.16 9.53 -29.17
C ASN A 11 -35.88 8.18 -28.53
N GLN A 12 -35.92 7.14 -29.36
CA GLN A 12 -35.46 5.81 -29.07
C GLN A 12 -33.99 5.90 -28.62
N ILE A 13 -33.74 5.52 -27.37
CA ILE A 13 -32.39 5.24 -26.89
C ILE A 13 -32.00 3.91 -27.55
N SER A 14 -31.30 4.01 -28.67
CA SER A 14 -30.54 2.90 -29.22
C SER A 14 -29.56 2.44 -28.15
N THR A 15 -29.78 1.23 -27.65
CA THR A 15 -28.84 0.49 -26.83
C THR A 15 -27.60 0.18 -27.66
N GLU A 16 -26.66 1.11 -27.72
CA GLU A 16 -25.28 0.81 -28.08
C GLU A 16 -24.70 -0.05 -26.97
N ARG A 17 -24.57 -1.34 -27.28
CA ARG A 17 -23.82 -2.30 -26.48
C ARG A 17 -22.43 -1.74 -26.25
N SER A 18 -22.08 -1.49 -25.00
CA SER A 18 -20.73 -1.13 -24.58
C SER A 18 -19.74 -2.22 -25.04
N SER A 19 -19.08 -1.99 -26.16
CA SER A 19 -17.96 -2.80 -26.59
C SER A 19 -16.82 -2.62 -25.59
N SER A 20 -16.45 -3.70 -24.91
CA SER A 20 -15.22 -3.81 -24.13
C SER A 20 -14.04 -3.25 -24.94
N HIS A 21 -13.37 -2.21 -24.43
CA HIS A 21 -12.05 -1.80 -24.91
C HIS A 21 -11.07 -2.95 -24.64
N LYS A 22 -10.99 -3.92 -25.56
CA LYS A 22 -9.80 -4.76 -25.69
C LYS A 22 -8.76 -3.89 -26.37
N GLY A 23 -7.73 -3.48 -25.65
CA GLY A 23 -6.61 -2.73 -26.22
C GLY A 23 -6.06 -3.46 -27.44
N GLU A 24 -5.66 -2.71 -28.47
CA GLU A 24 -5.10 -3.26 -29.70
C GLU A 24 -3.85 -4.07 -29.35
N ARG A 25 -3.88 -5.39 -29.61
CA ARG A 25 -2.74 -6.27 -29.36
C ARG A 25 -1.71 -6.04 -30.45
N ARG A 26 -0.57 -5.48 -30.06
CA ARG A 26 0.54 -5.20 -30.96
C ARG A 26 1.28 -6.49 -31.32
N SER A 27 1.94 -6.46 -32.48
CA SER A 27 2.57 -7.65 -33.06
C SER A 27 3.96 -7.94 -32.53
N GLY A 28 4.63 -7.03 -31.82
CA GLY A 28 5.95 -7.24 -31.21
C GLY A 28 5.89 -7.56 -29.71
N ASP A 29 7.03 -7.95 -29.14
CA ASP A 29 7.24 -8.05 -27.70
C ASP A 29 7.27 -6.65 -27.03
N ILE A 30 7.23 -6.60 -25.70
CA ILE A 30 7.22 -5.34 -24.94
C ILE A 30 8.39 -4.43 -25.35
N LEU A 31 9.61 -4.94 -25.41
CA LEU A 31 10.79 -4.13 -25.71
C LEU A 31 10.74 -3.52 -27.12
N SER A 32 10.37 -4.32 -28.13
CA SER A 32 10.26 -3.83 -29.51
C SER A 32 9.12 -2.83 -29.68
N GLU A 33 8.01 -2.99 -28.95
CA GLU A 33 6.87 -2.06 -29.00
C GLU A 33 7.14 -0.75 -28.26
N LEU A 34 7.86 -0.79 -27.13
CA LEU A 34 8.32 0.42 -26.44
C LEU A 34 9.24 1.26 -27.34
N LYS A 35 10.14 0.62 -28.10
CA LYS A 35 11.06 1.31 -29.01
C LYS A 35 10.39 2.04 -30.16
N LYS A 36 9.17 1.65 -30.53
CA LYS A 36 8.37 2.28 -31.59
C LYS A 36 7.52 3.44 -31.08
N ASP A 37 7.42 3.61 -29.77
CA ASP A 37 6.53 4.57 -29.13
C ASP A 37 7.37 5.66 -28.44
N ASP A 38 7.33 6.86 -29.01
CA ASP A 38 8.18 7.99 -28.61
C ASP A 38 8.04 8.36 -27.12
N ARG A 39 6.93 7.96 -26.48
CA ARG A 39 6.70 8.16 -25.04
C ARG A 39 7.70 7.40 -24.15
N PHE A 40 8.41 6.39 -24.67
CA PHE A 40 9.25 5.48 -23.88
C PHE A 40 10.72 5.45 -24.31
N SER A 41 11.15 6.41 -25.14
CA SER A 41 12.51 6.47 -25.66
C SER A 41 13.61 6.37 -24.59
N LYS A 42 13.42 6.98 -23.42
CA LYS A 42 14.41 6.95 -22.32
C LYS A 42 14.47 5.60 -21.63
N ILE A 43 13.32 5.00 -21.31
CA ILE A 43 13.29 3.70 -20.64
C ILE A 43 13.79 2.60 -21.59
N SER A 44 13.45 2.66 -22.88
CA SER A 44 14.00 1.74 -23.89
C SER A 44 15.52 1.76 -23.92
N ARG A 45 16.17 2.93 -23.85
CA ARG A 45 17.64 3.03 -23.80
C ARG A 45 18.24 2.43 -22.53
N VAL A 46 17.54 2.48 -21.40
CA VAL A 46 17.98 1.84 -20.15
C VAL A 46 17.92 0.33 -20.30
N LEU A 47 16.80 -0.18 -20.82
CA LEU A 47 16.58 -1.61 -21.06
C LEU A 47 17.62 -2.19 -22.03
N GLU A 48 17.90 -1.51 -23.14
CA GLU A 48 18.86 -1.98 -24.15
C GLU A 48 20.29 -2.13 -23.64
N LYS A 49 20.69 -1.34 -22.65
CA LYS A 49 22.05 -1.36 -22.09
C LYS A 49 22.27 -2.49 -21.10
N SER A 50 21.21 -3.16 -20.62
CA SER A 50 21.32 -4.25 -19.65
C SER A 50 20.88 -5.58 -20.27
N GLY A 51 21.74 -6.59 -20.19
CA GLY A 51 21.38 -7.97 -20.56
C GLY A 51 20.26 -8.51 -19.68
N SER A 52 20.44 -8.41 -18.35
CA SER A 52 19.49 -8.95 -17.36
C SER A 52 18.10 -8.33 -17.47
N LEU A 53 17.99 -7.03 -17.74
CA LEU A 53 16.69 -6.37 -17.91
C LEU A 53 15.97 -6.80 -19.20
N ARG A 54 16.73 -7.06 -20.26
CA ARG A 54 16.15 -7.62 -21.50
C ARG A 54 15.64 -9.03 -21.27
N ASP A 55 16.39 -9.84 -20.54
CA ASP A 55 15.98 -11.21 -20.20
C ASP A 55 14.72 -11.21 -19.32
N SER A 56 14.65 -10.30 -18.35
CA SER A 56 13.48 -10.13 -17.47
C SER A 56 12.24 -9.74 -18.27
N LEU A 57 12.37 -8.79 -19.21
CA LEU A 57 11.28 -8.38 -20.11
C LEU A 57 10.99 -9.35 -21.26
N GLY A 58 11.82 -10.37 -21.46
CA GLY A 58 11.63 -11.41 -22.47
C GLY A 58 10.72 -12.54 -22.03
N GLN A 59 10.35 -12.59 -20.75
CA GLN A 59 9.40 -13.56 -20.22
C GLN A 59 7.99 -13.32 -20.79
N ASN A 60 7.13 -14.34 -20.70
CA ASN A 60 5.73 -14.27 -21.11
C ASN A 60 4.83 -13.89 -19.95
N GLU A 61 3.61 -13.43 -20.28
CA GLU A 61 2.58 -13.05 -19.31
C GLU A 61 3.08 -12.00 -18.32
N LEU A 62 3.68 -10.91 -18.83
CA LEU A 62 4.20 -9.83 -18.00
C LEU A 62 3.24 -8.64 -17.93
N THR A 63 3.37 -7.86 -16.86
CA THR A 63 2.91 -6.48 -16.79
C THR A 63 4.12 -5.58 -16.60
N PHE A 64 4.31 -4.62 -17.51
CA PHE A 64 5.34 -3.59 -17.37
C PHE A 64 4.70 -2.22 -17.16
N PHE A 65 4.89 -1.66 -15.97
CA PHE A 65 4.54 -0.28 -15.68
C PHE A 65 5.59 0.64 -16.31
N ALA A 66 5.43 1.03 -17.56
CA ALA A 66 6.47 1.76 -18.29
C ALA A 66 6.48 3.25 -17.90
N PRO A 67 7.54 3.77 -17.25
CA PRO A 67 7.64 5.19 -17.00
C PRO A 67 7.79 5.95 -18.33
N THR A 68 6.91 6.93 -18.53
CA THR A 68 7.00 7.81 -19.70
C THR A 68 8.29 8.64 -19.68
N ASP A 69 8.65 9.21 -20.82
CA ASP A 69 9.80 10.09 -20.97
C ASP A 69 9.71 11.32 -20.05
N LEU A 70 8.49 11.79 -19.76
CA LEU A 70 8.23 12.85 -18.77
C LEU A 70 8.48 12.35 -17.34
N ALA A 71 8.00 11.15 -16.99
CA ALA A 71 8.28 10.51 -15.70
C ALA A 71 9.79 10.35 -15.45
N MET A 72 10.50 9.79 -16.44
CA MET A 72 11.96 9.63 -16.39
C MET A 72 12.69 10.96 -16.29
N LYS A 73 12.20 12.03 -16.94
CA LYS A 73 12.76 13.38 -16.80
C LYS A 73 12.68 13.88 -15.36
N LYS A 74 11.48 13.84 -14.77
CA LYS A 74 11.23 14.29 -13.39
C LYS A 74 12.12 13.54 -12.40
N PHE A 75 12.20 12.22 -12.55
CA PHE A 75 13.06 11.37 -11.72
C PHE A 75 14.53 11.80 -11.78
N LEU A 76 15.10 11.96 -12.98
CA LEU A 76 16.49 12.37 -13.14
C LEU A 76 16.78 13.79 -12.61
N GLU A 77 15.80 14.70 -12.68
CA GLU A 77 15.92 16.04 -12.11
C GLU A 77 15.97 16.01 -10.57
N ILE A 78 15.07 15.24 -9.94
CA ILE A 78 15.06 15.04 -8.48
C ILE A 78 16.40 14.48 -8.00
N VAL A 79 16.89 13.45 -8.69
CA VAL A 79 18.14 12.78 -8.37
C VAL A 79 19.33 13.74 -8.46
N LYS A 80 19.42 14.53 -9.54
CA LYS A 80 20.50 15.51 -9.73
C LYS A 80 20.46 16.63 -8.69
N GLY A 81 19.29 16.96 -8.17
CA GLY A 81 19.12 17.94 -7.09
C GLY A 81 19.51 17.40 -5.71
N SER A 82 19.50 16.08 -5.52
CA SER A 82 19.73 15.40 -4.24
C SER A 82 21.19 15.01 -3.97
N THR A 83 22.16 15.57 -4.71
CA THR A 83 23.59 15.21 -4.71
C THR A 83 24.37 15.45 -3.40
N ASN A 84 23.69 15.53 -2.25
CA ASN A 84 24.32 15.52 -0.93
C ASN A 84 24.38 14.12 -0.29
N ASN A 85 23.77 13.07 -0.89
CA ASN A 85 23.87 11.70 -0.40
C ASN A 85 24.28 10.74 -1.53
N GLU A 86 25.42 10.07 -1.36
CA GLU A 86 26.12 9.16 -2.29
C GLU A 86 25.41 7.80 -2.53
N LYS A 87 24.08 7.71 -2.40
CA LYS A 87 23.38 6.46 -2.71
C LYS A 87 23.23 6.34 -4.23
N GLU A 88 24.15 5.60 -4.85
CA GLU A 88 24.13 5.31 -6.28
C GLU A 88 22.77 4.71 -6.67
N ILE A 89 22.11 5.29 -7.66
CA ILE A 89 20.85 4.74 -8.16
C ILE A 89 21.14 3.45 -8.88
N ASN A 90 20.53 2.38 -8.40
CA ASN A 90 20.52 1.12 -9.13
C ASN A 90 19.32 1.08 -10.09
N MET A 91 19.57 1.39 -11.37
CA MET A 91 18.54 1.33 -12.42
C MET A 91 17.98 -0.07 -12.65
N GLU A 92 18.73 -1.14 -12.36
CA GLU A 92 18.24 -2.51 -12.49
C GLU A 92 17.17 -2.81 -11.43
N GLN A 93 17.40 -2.39 -10.19
CA GLN A 93 16.40 -2.48 -9.12
C GLN A 93 15.16 -1.64 -9.41
N ILE A 94 15.35 -0.43 -9.94
CA ILE A 94 14.22 0.42 -10.35
C ILE A 94 13.41 -0.29 -11.43
N VAL A 95 14.03 -0.75 -12.51
CA VAL A 95 13.28 -1.36 -13.62
C VAL A 95 12.60 -2.66 -13.21
N THR A 96 13.27 -3.54 -12.47
CA THR A 96 12.65 -4.78 -11.96
C THR A 96 11.47 -4.48 -11.03
N TYR A 97 11.46 -3.35 -10.33
CA TYR A 97 10.31 -2.91 -9.53
C TYR A 97 9.11 -2.42 -10.38
N HIS A 98 9.28 -2.20 -11.68
CA HIS A 98 8.19 -1.89 -12.62
C HIS A 98 7.66 -3.13 -13.36
N ILE A 99 8.26 -4.30 -13.16
CA ILE A 99 7.88 -5.55 -13.82
C ILE A 99 7.08 -6.40 -12.83
N VAL A 100 5.96 -6.95 -13.26
CA VAL A 100 5.17 -7.96 -12.54
C VAL A 100 5.05 -9.17 -13.46
N ASN A 101 5.33 -10.37 -12.95
CA ASN A 101 5.34 -11.61 -13.75
C ASN A 101 3.94 -12.23 -13.87
N GLU A 102 2.96 -11.40 -14.22
CA GLU A 102 1.58 -11.77 -14.55
C GLU A 102 1.00 -10.72 -15.53
N GLU A 103 0.21 -11.14 -16.53
CA GLU A 103 -0.47 -10.20 -17.44
C GLU A 103 -1.76 -9.67 -16.79
N ILE A 104 -1.70 -8.44 -16.29
CA ILE A 104 -2.78 -7.81 -15.53
C ILE A 104 -3.26 -6.58 -16.30
N GLY A 105 -4.39 -6.70 -16.99
CA GLY A 105 -5.03 -5.56 -17.65
C GLY A 105 -5.70 -4.60 -16.67
N LEU A 106 -6.00 -3.38 -17.10
CA LEU A 106 -6.71 -2.39 -16.26
C LEU A 106 -8.07 -2.89 -15.74
N SER A 107 -8.72 -3.79 -16.48
CA SER A 107 -9.99 -4.42 -16.06
C SER A 107 -9.84 -5.44 -14.93
N ASP A 108 -8.63 -5.96 -14.73
CA ASP A 108 -8.33 -6.95 -13.69
C ASP A 108 -7.70 -6.31 -12.44
N MET A 109 -7.30 -5.04 -12.52
CA MET A 109 -6.81 -4.26 -11.38
C MET A 109 -7.96 -3.81 -10.48
N TYR A 110 -7.69 -3.75 -9.17
CA TYR A 110 -8.63 -3.26 -8.16
C TYR A 110 -7.89 -2.56 -7.02
N SER A 111 -8.61 -1.71 -6.28
CA SER A 111 -8.05 -0.99 -5.14
C SER A 111 -7.69 -1.94 -3.99
N GLY A 112 -6.57 -1.72 -3.31
CA GLY A 112 -6.04 -2.62 -2.28
C GLY A 112 -5.30 -3.84 -2.83
N GLN A 113 -5.14 -3.98 -4.15
CA GLN A 113 -4.38 -5.07 -4.73
C GLN A 113 -2.89 -4.92 -4.42
N LEU A 114 -2.23 -6.01 -3.99
CA LEU A 114 -0.78 -6.08 -3.90
C LEU A 114 -0.21 -6.90 -5.06
N LEU A 115 0.50 -6.23 -5.96
CA LEU A 115 1.20 -6.87 -7.06
C LEU A 115 2.60 -7.28 -6.61
N GLU A 116 3.04 -8.48 -6.99
CA GLU A 116 4.41 -8.92 -6.75
C GLU A 116 5.32 -8.47 -7.89
N SER A 117 6.22 -7.52 -7.61
CA SER A 117 7.19 -7.06 -8.60
C SER A 117 8.32 -8.08 -8.82
N ASP A 118 9.11 -7.94 -9.88
CA ASP A 118 10.30 -8.76 -10.09
C ASP A 118 11.50 -8.33 -9.23
N TYR A 119 11.38 -7.21 -8.51
CA TYR A 119 12.42 -6.72 -7.62
C TYR A 119 12.50 -7.53 -6.32
N VAL A 120 13.64 -8.19 -6.11
CA VAL A 120 13.94 -8.96 -4.89
C VAL A 120 14.47 -8.04 -3.79
N SER A 121 13.73 -7.93 -2.69
CA SER A 121 14.15 -7.20 -1.49
C SER A 121 14.85 -8.15 -0.51
N LYS A 122 16.01 -7.72 -0.01
CA LYS A 122 16.79 -8.46 1.01
C LYS A 122 16.31 -8.19 2.44
N SER A 123 15.35 -7.28 2.60
CA SER A 123 14.94 -6.70 3.89
C SER A 123 13.56 -7.20 4.35
N LEU A 124 12.86 -8.02 3.56
CA LEU A 124 11.55 -8.60 3.90
C LEU A 124 11.60 -9.91 4.72
N GLY A 125 12.80 -10.37 5.11
CA GLY A 125 12.99 -11.49 6.04
C GLY A 125 13.15 -12.87 5.38
N LYS A 126 12.39 -13.21 4.33
CA LYS A 126 12.57 -14.48 3.59
C LYS A 126 13.53 -14.31 2.41
N LYS A 127 14.33 -15.34 2.12
CA LYS A 127 15.20 -15.37 0.95
C LYS A 127 14.35 -15.23 -0.33
N ASP A 128 14.84 -14.43 -1.28
CA ASP A 128 14.20 -14.21 -2.59
C ASP A 128 12.80 -13.55 -2.51
N SER A 129 12.48 -12.88 -1.38
CA SER A 129 11.22 -12.14 -1.24
C SER A 129 11.14 -11.00 -2.24
N LYS A 130 10.06 -10.98 -3.01
CA LYS A 130 9.76 -9.93 -3.97
C LYS A 130 9.00 -8.78 -3.32
N GLN A 131 9.39 -7.55 -3.63
CA GLN A 131 8.72 -6.37 -3.10
C GLN A 131 7.33 -6.23 -3.73
N LYS A 132 6.35 -5.85 -2.92
CA LYS A 132 4.99 -5.59 -3.39
C LYS A 132 4.84 -4.19 -3.98
N ILE A 133 3.87 -4.01 -4.85
CA ILE A 133 3.36 -2.72 -5.33
C ILE A 133 1.89 -2.64 -4.92
N HIS A 134 1.53 -1.63 -4.16
CA HIS A 134 0.15 -1.43 -3.71
C HIS A 134 -0.63 -0.60 -4.73
N VAL A 135 -1.78 -1.11 -5.18
CA VAL A 135 -2.67 -0.45 -6.14
C VAL A 135 -3.83 0.21 -5.40
N LEU A 136 -4.01 1.52 -5.58
CA LEU A 136 -5.17 2.26 -5.07
C LEU A 136 -5.98 2.82 -6.24
N GLN A 137 -7.31 2.74 -6.16
CA GLN A 137 -8.17 3.40 -7.14
C GLN A 137 -8.61 4.78 -6.62
N VAL A 138 -8.17 5.84 -7.30
CA VAL A 138 -8.43 7.23 -6.93
C VAL A 138 -9.03 7.96 -8.13
N LEU A 139 -10.25 8.49 -7.97
CA LEU A 139 -10.96 9.27 -8.99
C LEU A 139 -11.02 8.59 -10.39
N GLY A 140 -11.17 7.27 -10.42
CA GLY A 140 -11.25 6.50 -11.67
C GLY A 140 -9.91 6.16 -12.33
N SER A 141 -8.78 6.55 -11.72
CA SER A 141 -7.44 6.11 -12.10
C SER A 141 -6.85 5.17 -11.06
N PHE A 142 -5.91 4.32 -11.47
CA PHE A 142 -5.09 3.56 -10.53
C PHE A 142 -3.83 4.34 -10.16
N VAL A 143 -3.46 4.27 -8.90
CA VAL A 143 -2.28 4.91 -8.31
C VAL A 143 -1.48 3.83 -7.58
N LEU A 144 -0.23 3.66 -7.98
CA LEU A 144 0.69 2.67 -7.42
C LEU A 144 1.50 3.31 -6.28
N ASN A 145 1.59 2.59 -5.17
CA ASN A 145 2.24 3.01 -3.92
C ASN A 145 1.78 4.41 -3.45
N GLY A 146 0.55 4.81 -3.77
CA GLY A 146 -0.02 6.11 -3.39
C GLY A 146 0.44 7.33 -4.20
N PHE A 147 1.42 7.19 -5.11
CA PHE A 147 1.99 8.35 -5.83
C PHE A 147 1.98 8.21 -7.36
N VAL A 148 2.23 7.02 -7.89
CA VAL A 148 2.49 6.83 -9.33
C VAL A 148 1.18 6.53 -10.06
N ARG A 149 0.70 7.44 -10.91
CA ARG A 149 -0.57 7.25 -11.62
C ARG A 149 -0.36 6.40 -12.86
N VAL A 150 -1.24 5.42 -13.04
CA VAL A 150 -1.34 4.60 -14.24
C VAL A 150 -2.19 5.30 -15.29
N GLU A 151 -1.66 5.45 -16.50
CA GLU A 151 -2.37 6.03 -17.63
C GLU A 151 -3.20 4.98 -18.38
N GLN A 152 -4.36 5.39 -18.89
CA GLN A 152 -5.27 4.48 -19.60
C GLN A 152 -4.80 4.09 -21.01
N SER A 153 -3.83 4.82 -21.57
CA SER A 153 -3.31 4.63 -22.93
C SER A 153 -2.19 3.58 -23.02
N GLY A 154 -2.39 2.45 -22.36
CA GLY A 154 -1.53 1.27 -22.46
C GLY A 154 -1.78 0.45 -23.71
N PHE A 155 -1.02 -0.63 -23.86
CA PHE A 155 -1.15 -1.54 -25.00
C PHE A 155 -0.76 -2.97 -24.62
N HIS A 156 -1.31 -3.95 -25.33
CA HIS A 156 -0.88 -5.34 -25.22
C HIS A 156 0.24 -5.60 -26.24
N ALA A 157 1.26 -6.33 -25.82
CA ALA A 157 2.34 -6.85 -26.66
C ALA A 157 2.20 -8.39 -26.77
N GLN A 158 3.13 -9.05 -27.47
CA GLN A 158 3.11 -10.50 -27.59
C GLN A 158 3.25 -11.21 -26.24
N ASN A 159 4.15 -10.71 -25.39
CA ASN A 159 4.57 -11.36 -24.16
C ASN A 159 4.03 -10.68 -22.87
N GLY A 160 3.06 -9.78 -23.00
CA GLY A 160 2.43 -9.14 -21.84
C GLY A 160 1.71 -7.83 -22.15
N VAL A 161 1.47 -7.03 -21.12
CA VAL A 161 0.81 -5.72 -21.20
C VAL A 161 1.71 -4.60 -20.69
N VAL A 162 1.62 -3.44 -21.33
CA VAL A 162 2.33 -2.23 -20.92
C VAL A 162 1.33 -1.20 -20.41
N HIS A 163 1.55 -0.72 -19.20
CA HIS A 163 0.80 0.38 -18.60
C HIS A 163 1.71 1.59 -18.43
N PRO A 164 1.52 2.68 -19.20
CA PRO A 164 2.29 3.90 -19.02
C PRO A 164 2.05 4.48 -17.62
N VAL A 165 3.11 5.00 -16.99
CA VAL A 165 3.04 5.69 -15.70
C VAL A 165 3.68 7.07 -15.74
N ASP A 166 3.15 7.97 -14.92
CA ASP A 166 3.51 9.40 -14.94
C ASP A 166 4.68 9.78 -14.01
N LEU A 167 5.13 8.82 -13.21
CA LEU A 167 6.28 8.86 -12.30
C LEU A 167 7.00 7.52 -12.30
N VAL A 168 8.28 7.52 -11.91
CA VAL A 168 9.08 6.30 -11.75
C VAL A 168 8.74 5.65 -10.40
N LEU A 169 8.40 4.37 -10.40
CA LEU A 169 8.34 3.53 -9.20
C LEU A 169 9.77 3.36 -8.65
N VAL A 170 10.03 3.96 -7.50
CA VAL A 170 11.29 3.78 -6.77
C VAL A 170 11.07 2.72 -5.71
N PRO A 171 11.99 1.73 -5.56
CA PRO A 171 11.95 0.82 -4.43
C PRO A 171 11.77 1.56 -3.11
N PRO A 172 10.92 1.06 -2.21
CA PRO A 172 10.55 1.77 -1.00
C PRO A 172 11.74 1.96 -0.06
N VAL A 173 11.68 3.01 0.77
CA VAL A 173 12.66 3.28 1.83
C VAL A 173 12.36 2.47 3.09
N GLN A 174 13.29 2.45 4.05
CA GLN A 174 13.08 1.79 5.34
C GLN A 174 11.88 2.38 6.10
N LEU A 175 11.26 1.56 6.96
CA LEU A 175 10.11 1.93 7.77
C LEU A 175 10.29 3.25 8.52
N THR A 176 11.41 3.43 9.21
CA THR A 176 11.69 4.65 9.98
C THR A 176 11.76 5.88 9.08
N GLU A 177 12.47 5.80 7.95
CA GLU A 177 12.58 6.87 6.97
C GLU A 177 11.21 7.23 6.36
N GLN A 178 10.39 6.24 6.02
CA GLN A 178 9.02 6.46 5.53
C GLN A 178 8.17 7.24 6.54
N LEU A 179 8.25 6.86 7.82
CA LEU A 179 7.51 7.55 8.88
C LEU A 179 7.99 9.00 9.04
N PHE A 180 9.30 9.26 9.02
CA PHE A 180 9.85 10.63 9.09
C PHE A 180 9.34 11.55 7.98
N GLN A 181 8.95 11.01 6.82
CA GLN A 181 8.38 11.77 5.71
C GLN A 181 6.88 12.10 5.89
N LEU A 182 6.24 11.59 6.95
CA LEU A 182 4.79 11.75 7.22
C LEU A 182 4.48 12.47 8.56
N PRO A 183 5.11 13.62 8.87
CA PRO A 183 4.95 14.27 10.17
C PRO A 183 3.50 14.70 10.45
N TYR A 184 2.76 15.13 9.42
CA TYR A 184 1.35 15.50 9.56
C TYR A 184 0.46 14.32 9.97
N VAL A 185 0.88 13.08 9.69
CA VAL A 185 0.10 11.88 9.96
C VAL A 185 0.52 11.22 11.28
N CYS A 186 1.81 11.07 11.56
CA CYS A 186 2.30 10.25 12.69
C CYS A 186 3.47 10.85 13.50
N SER A 187 3.68 12.18 13.49
CA SER A 187 4.74 12.83 14.27
C SER A 187 4.80 12.42 15.75
N THR A 188 3.66 12.25 16.43
CA THR A 188 3.66 11.87 17.85
C THR A 188 4.20 10.45 18.07
N PHE A 189 3.89 9.52 17.16
CA PHE A 189 4.45 8.17 17.20
C PHE A 189 5.97 8.19 17.00
N ILE A 190 6.45 8.97 16.03
CA ILE A 190 7.89 9.12 15.74
C ILE A 190 8.62 9.69 16.95
N SER A 191 8.07 10.73 17.59
CA SER A 191 8.63 11.28 18.83
C SER A 191 8.68 10.25 19.96
N ALA A 192 7.69 9.38 20.06
CA ALA A 192 7.70 8.29 21.04
C ALA A 192 8.77 7.23 20.73
N VAL A 193 8.88 6.79 19.46
CA VAL A 193 9.93 5.87 18.99
C VAL A 193 11.31 6.42 19.33
N GLN A 194 11.57 7.69 18.97
CA GLN A 194 12.84 8.37 19.25
C GLN A 194 13.11 8.45 20.75
N ALA A 195 12.13 8.86 21.54
CA ALA A 195 12.31 9.03 22.97
C ALA A 195 12.40 7.70 23.75
N CYS A 196 12.10 6.57 23.10
CA CYS A 196 12.27 5.22 23.63
C CYS A 196 13.50 4.49 23.06
N ASP A 197 14.30 5.16 22.22
CA ASP A 197 15.50 4.62 21.55
C ASP A 197 15.21 3.36 20.70
N LEU A 198 14.03 3.29 20.05
CA LEU A 198 13.58 2.12 19.28
C LEU A 198 13.80 2.24 17.75
N VAL A 199 14.57 3.23 17.30
CA VAL A 199 14.79 3.49 15.86
C VAL A 199 15.48 2.29 15.20
N ASP A 200 16.48 1.72 15.86
CA ASP A 200 17.26 0.61 15.32
C ASP A 200 16.46 -0.71 15.31
N ASP A 201 15.61 -0.94 16.32
CA ASP A 201 14.71 -2.11 16.35
C ASP A 201 13.77 -2.11 15.12
N MET A 202 13.31 -0.94 14.69
CA MET A 202 12.43 -0.79 13.52
C MET A 202 13.13 -1.01 12.17
N SER A 203 14.44 -1.28 12.16
CA SER A 203 15.20 -1.73 10.98
C SER A 203 15.29 -3.26 10.86
N GLU A 204 14.71 -4.02 11.80
CA GLU A 204 14.56 -5.48 11.63
C GLU A 204 13.78 -5.83 10.34
N LYS A 205 13.98 -7.06 9.86
CA LYS A 205 13.45 -7.50 8.58
C LYS A 205 12.04 -8.06 8.69
N GLY A 206 11.19 -7.74 7.72
CA GLY A 206 9.85 -8.31 7.60
C GLY A 206 8.91 -7.86 8.72
N LEU A 207 8.97 -6.60 9.13
CA LEU A 207 8.13 -6.06 10.19
C LEU A 207 6.74 -5.65 9.68
N THR A 208 5.78 -5.64 10.60
CA THR A 208 4.49 -4.96 10.40
C THR A 208 4.33 -3.91 11.49
N CYS A 209 4.24 -2.64 11.12
CA CYS A 209 4.06 -1.56 12.10
C CYS A 209 2.62 -1.05 12.10
N PHE A 210 1.95 -1.12 13.24
CA PHE A 210 0.63 -0.54 13.44
C PHE A 210 0.80 0.88 13.97
N VAL A 211 0.75 1.87 13.09
CA VAL A 211 1.19 3.25 13.39
C VAL A 211 -0.01 4.08 13.88
N PRO A 212 -0.09 4.48 15.15
CA PRO A 212 -1.13 5.38 15.60
C PRO A 212 -0.92 6.76 14.98
N THR A 213 -1.98 7.27 14.37
CA THR A 213 -1.96 8.63 13.83
C THR A 213 -1.84 9.68 14.93
N ASN A 214 -1.47 10.91 14.58
CA ASN A 214 -1.53 12.07 15.47
C ASN A 214 -2.95 12.24 16.06
N ALA A 215 -4.00 11.90 15.31
CA ALA A 215 -5.38 11.90 15.80
C ALA A 215 -5.64 10.79 16.84
N ALA A 216 -5.01 9.62 16.69
CA ALA A 216 -5.08 8.54 17.66
C ALA A 216 -4.52 8.97 19.03
N PHE A 217 -3.35 9.60 19.06
CA PHE A 217 -2.77 10.14 20.29
C PHE A 217 -3.64 11.25 20.90
N LYS A 218 -4.25 12.12 20.08
CA LYS A 218 -5.17 13.16 20.56
C LYS A 218 -6.45 12.61 21.20
N ARG A 219 -6.83 11.36 20.89
CA ARG A 219 -8.00 10.70 21.49
C ARG A 219 -7.70 10.08 22.86
N MET A 220 -6.43 9.97 23.25
CA MET A 220 -6.07 9.46 24.57
C MET A 220 -6.47 10.43 25.68
N ASN A 221 -6.66 9.91 26.89
CA ASN A 221 -6.78 10.75 28.07
C ASN A 221 -5.50 11.59 28.24
N LEU A 222 -5.67 12.89 28.50
CA LEU A 222 -4.54 13.82 28.58
C LEU A 222 -3.55 13.46 29.70
N THR A 223 -4.05 13.02 30.86
CA THR A 223 -3.20 12.63 32.00
C THR A 223 -2.38 11.38 31.68
N ASP A 224 -2.97 10.42 30.97
CA ASP A 224 -2.27 9.21 30.53
C ASP A 224 -1.18 9.54 29.50
N LEU A 225 -1.50 10.41 28.54
CA LEU A 225 -0.55 10.86 27.53
C LEU A 225 0.64 11.58 28.19
N ILE A 226 0.38 12.50 29.13
CA ILE A 226 1.44 13.19 29.89
C ILE A 226 2.28 12.19 30.68
N TYR A 227 1.65 11.21 31.34
CA TYR A 227 2.35 10.18 32.08
C TYR A 227 3.30 9.39 31.18
N LEU A 228 2.82 8.88 30.05
CA LEU A 228 3.62 8.06 29.13
C LEU A 228 4.84 8.81 28.61
N PHE A 229 4.72 10.11 28.31
CA PHE A 229 5.85 10.93 27.86
C PHE A 229 6.73 11.48 28.99
N SER A 230 6.36 11.29 30.25
CA SER A 230 7.16 11.68 31.42
C SER A 230 8.31 10.69 31.69
N PRO A 231 9.34 11.10 32.46
CA PRO A 231 10.36 10.16 32.94
C PRO A 231 9.80 8.96 33.71
N LEU A 232 8.68 9.13 34.42
CA LEU A 232 8.04 8.07 35.21
C LEU A 232 7.39 7.00 34.31
N GLY A 233 6.71 7.44 33.23
CA GLY A 233 6.02 6.55 32.30
C GLY A 233 6.90 6.03 31.17
N ARG A 234 8.17 6.44 31.06
CA ARG A 234 9.08 6.06 29.97
C ARG A 234 9.10 4.55 29.69
N LYS A 235 9.18 3.73 30.76
CA LYS A 235 9.19 2.26 30.63
C LYS A 235 7.88 1.72 30.07
N ASP A 236 6.76 2.34 30.40
CA ASP A 236 5.45 1.96 29.90
C ASP A 236 5.26 2.43 28.45
N LEU A 237 5.73 3.63 28.10
CA LEU A 237 5.76 4.09 26.72
C LEU A 237 6.59 3.16 25.83
N THR A 238 7.78 2.73 26.27
CA THR A 238 8.59 1.76 25.50
C THR A 238 7.80 0.48 25.22
N LYS A 239 7.08 -0.08 26.21
CA LYS A 239 6.24 -1.27 26.01
C LYS A 239 5.09 -0.99 25.02
N VAL A 240 4.44 0.17 25.15
CA VAL A 240 3.39 0.61 24.23
C VAL A 240 3.94 0.65 22.80
N ILE A 241 5.08 1.29 22.56
CA ILE A 241 5.64 1.38 21.20
C ILE A 241 6.09 0.01 20.67
N GLN A 242 6.76 -0.81 21.49
CA GLN A 242 7.13 -2.19 21.10
C GLN A 242 5.90 -3.07 20.78
N TYR A 243 4.76 -2.81 21.41
CA TYR A 243 3.52 -3.54 21.14
C TYR A 243 2.92 -3.19 19.78
N HIS A 244 3.17 -1.99 19.25
CA HIS A 244 2.73 -1.59 17.91
C HIS A 244 3.61 -2.16 16.78
N ILE A 245 4.69 -2.86 17.09
CA ILE A 245 5.61 -3.42 16.10
C ILE A 245 5.48 -4.94 16.08
N GLY A 246 4.80 -5.45 15.07
CA GLY A 246 4.69 -6.87 14.75
C GLY A 246 5.98 -7.40 14.12
N LYS A 247 6.35 -8.63 14.47
CA LYS A 247 7.59 -9.31 14.02
C LYS A 247 7.45 -10.09 12.72
N ASP A 248 6.22 -10.30 12.29
CA ASP A 248 5.91 -11.00 11.06
C ASP A 248 5.33 -10.01 10.06
N LEU A 249 5.67 -10.21 8.79
CA LEU A 249 5.15 -9.44 7.68
C LEU A 249 3.71 -9.87 7.42
N LEU A 250 2.77 -8.93 7.55
CA LEU A 250 1.35 -9.19 7.45
C LEU A 250 0.69 -8.08 6.63
N TYR A 251 0.35 -8.39 5.39
CA TYR A 251 -0.37 -7.49 4.52
C TYR A 251 -1.88 -7.58 4.71
N ALA A 252 -2.62 -6.56 4.29
CA ALA A 252 -4.07 -6.53 4.44
C ALA A 252 -4.76 -7.65 3.64
N GLN A 253 -4.20 -8.05 2.50
CA GLN A 253 -4.65 -9.21 1.72
C GLN A 253 -4.51 -10.53 2.49
N ASP A 254 -3.37 -10.76 3.15
CA ASP A 254 -3.14 -11.96 3.97
C ASP A 254 -4.17 -12.07 5.09
N MET A 255 -4.56 -10.92 5.68
CA MET A 255 -5.58 -10.89 6.73
C MET A 255 -6.96 -11.32 6.23
N ILE A 256 -7.35 -10.94 5.00
CA ILE A 256 -8.67 -11.25 4.43
C ILE A 256 -8.88 -12.74 4.16
N GLU A 257 -7.80 -13.45 3.86
CA GLU A 257 -7.84 -14.91 3.68
C GLU A 257 -8.29 -15.62 4.96
N GLU A 258 -8.07 -15.01 6.12
CA GLU A 258 -8.43 -15.50 7.45
C GLU A 258 -9.75 -14.90 7.99
N GLU A 259 -10.62 -14.37 7.12
CA GLU A 259 -11.95 -13.86 7.51
C GLU A 259 -12.71 -14.85 8.40
N GLY A 260 -13.27 -14.34 9.50
CA GLY A 260 -13.99 -15.12 10.49
C GLY A 260 -13.09 -15.82 11.53
N LYS A 261 -11.77 -15.60 11.47
CA LYS A 261 -10.81 -16.04 12.49
C LYS A 261 -10.13 -14.84 13.15
N GLN A 262 -9.55 -15.10 14.32
CA GLN A 262 -8.63 -14.19 14.99
C GLN A 262 -7.21 -14.45 14.49
N ILE A 263 -6.56 -13.38 14.01
CA ILE A 263 -5.16 -13.40 13.62
C ILE A 263 -4.35 -12.87 14.80
N GLU A 264 -3.44 -13.68 15.33
CA GLU A 264 -2.53 -13.27 16.38
C GLU A 264 -1.19 -12.79 15.79
N VAL A 265 -0.78 -11.57 16.11
CA VAL A 265 0.46 -10.96 15.64
C VAL A 265 1.45 -10.86 16.81
N PRO A 266 2.54 -11.65 16.81
CA PRO A 266 3.62 -11.50 17.77
C PRO A 266 4.27 -10.12 17.65
N THR A 267 4.47 -9.44 18.77
CA THR A 267 5.02 -8.09 18.80
C THR A 267 6.47 -8.06 19.31
N MET A 268 7.14 -6.91 19.17
CA MET A 268 8.42 -6.67 19.84
C MET A 268 8.27 -6.69 21.36
N PHE A 269 7.09 -6.33 21.88
CA PHE A 269 6.74 -6.53 23.27
C PHE A 269 6.33 -7.99 23.52
N LYS A 270 7.33 -8.88 23.58
CA LYS A 270 7.20 -10.37 23.60
C LYS A 270 6.14 -10.97 24.53
N LYS A 271 5.67 -10.24 25.54
CA LYS A 271 4.67 -10.72 26.51
C LYS A 271 3.26 -10.74 25.95
N GLU A 272 2.96 -9.89 24.98
CA GLU A 272 1.60 -9.68 24.48
C GLU A 272 1.59 -9.65 22.94
N LYS A 273 0.47 -10.08 22.38
CA LYS A 273 0.23 -10.14 20.93
C LYS A 273 -0.88 -9.16 20.57
N ILE A 274 -0.87 -8.64 19.35
CA ILE A 274 -2.04 -7.95 18.79
C ILE A 274 -2.98 -9.02 18.24
N VAL A 275 -4.27 -8.90 18.52
CA VAL A 275 -5.30 -9.76 17.91
C VAL A 275 -6.05 -8.95 16.87
N ILE A 276 -6.15 -9.47 15.65
CA ILE A 276 -6.86 -8.82 14.53
C ILE A 276 -8.07 -9.66 14.16
N GLU A 277 -9.22 -9.01 14.07
CA GLU A 277 -10.45 -9.56 13.53
C GLU A 277 -10.78 -8.89 12.21
N VAL A 278 -11.03 -9.71 11.18
CA VAL A 278 -11.33 -9.22 9.84
C VAL A 278 -12.81 -9.30 9.56
N ASN A 279 -13.40 -8.14 9.24
CA ASN A 279 -14.83 -7.98 9.09
C ASN A 279 -15.16 -7.48 7.68
N SER A 280 -16.12 -8.14 7.02
CA SER A 280 -16.65 -7.67 5.74
C SER A 280 -17.66 -6.53 5.96
N ARG A 281 -17.65 -5.57 5.04
CA ARG A 281 -18.68 -4.53 4.94
C ARG A 281 -19.87 -5.16 4.21
N GLU A 282 -20.98 -5.43 4.91
CA GLU A 282 -22.18 -5.98 4.26
C GLU A 282 -22.59 -5.13 3.04
N LYS A 283 -22.72 -5.77 1.86
CA LYS A 283 -23.31 -5.13 0.68
C LYS A 283 -24.80 -4.93 0.94
N LYS A 284 -25.21 -3.71 1.32
CA LYS A 284 -26.62 -3.32 1.36
C LYS A 284 -27.26 -3.55 -0.02
N GLY A 285 -28.02 -4.63 -0.18
CA GLY A 285 -29.14 -4.72 -1.13
C GLY A 285 -28.89 -5.14 -2.59
N GLY A 286 -27.96 -6.05 -2.89
CA GLY A 286 -27.80 -6.61 -4.25
C GLY A 286 -28.32 -8.05 -4.37
N ARG A 287 -29.43 -8.28 -5.09
CA ARG A 287 -29.92 -9.62 -5.44
C ARG A 287 -28.80 -10.47 -6.06
N GLY A 288 -28.48 -11.59 -5.40
CA GLY A 288 -27.39 -12.49 -5.77
C GLY A 288 -27.57 -13.10 -7.17
N GLY A 289 -26.72 -12.68 -8.10
CA GLY A 289 -26.34 -13.49 -9.24
C GLY A 289 -25.08 -14.25 -8.88
N SER A 290 -25.19 -15.56 -8.63
CA SER A 290 -24.04 -16.43 -8.36
C SER A 290 -23.18 -16.51 -9.63
N ARG A 291 -22.13 -15.68 -9.70
CA ARG A 291 -21.04 -15.88 -10.65
C ARG A 291 -20.10 -16.92 -10.03
N LYS A 292 -20.16 -18.16 -10.51
CA LYS A 292 -19.07 -19.11 -10.33
C LYS A 292 -17.84 -18.55 -11.05
N GLY A 293 -16.89 -17.98 -10.32
CA GLY A 293 -15.61 -17.52 -10.83
C GLY A 293 -14.54 -17.63 -9.74
N ASN A 294 -13.33 -18.02 -10.13
CA ASN A 294 -12.11 -18.22 -9.33
C ASN A 294 -12.14 -17.76 -7.85
N LYS A 295 -11.89 -18.71 -6.94
CA LYS A 295 -11.86 -18.59 -5.47
C LYS A 295 -10.95 -17.49 -4.85
N GLY A 296 -10.28 -16.66 -5.65
CA GLY A 296 -9.46 -15.53 -5.19
C GLY A 296 -9.95 -14.15 -5.62
N LYS A 297 -10.95 -14.03 -6.51
CA LYS A 297 -11.48 -12.73 -6.98
C LYS A 297 -12.75 -12.27 -6.22
N ASP A 298 -13.25 -13.07 -5.28
CA ASP A 298 -14.50 -12.78 -4.57
C ASP A 298 -14.31 -11.93 -3.30
N LYS A 299 -13.08 -11.83 -2.78
CA LYS A 299 -12.74 -11.05 -1.59
C LYS A 299 -11.81 -9.90 -1.95
N LEU A 300 -12.39 -8.72 -2.17
CA LEU A 300 -11.63 -7.54 -2.53
C LEU A 300 -11.30 -6.72 -1.28
N PRO A 301 -10.05 -6.25 -1.07
CA PRO A 301 -9.69 -5.61 0.19
C PRO A 301 -10.55 -4.41 0.60
N GLN A 302 -10.99 -3.60 -0.36
CA GLN A 302 -11.90 -2.48 -0.12
C GLN A 302 -13.26 -2.87 0.49
N ASP A 303 -13.65 -4.15 0.40
CA ASP A 303 -14.88 -4.68 0.99
C ASP A 303 -14.70 -5.03 2.49
N TYR A 304 -13.52 -4.82 3.08
CA TYR A 304 -13.19 -5.22 4.46
C TYR A 304 -12.81 -4.04 5.36
N TYR A 305 -12.78 -4.30 6.67
CA TYR A 305 -12.13 -3.47 7.68
C TYR A 305 -11.58 -4.38 8.79
N TYR A 306 -10.53 -3.91 9.45
CA TYR A 306 -9.81 -4.71 10.45
C TYR A 306 -9.97 -4.08 11.82
N VAL A 307 -10.30 -4.91 12.79
CA VAL A 307 -10.50 -4.51 14.19
C VAL A 307 -9.38 -5.12 15.01
N LEU A 308 -8.69 -4.30 15.80
CA LEU A 308 -7.59 -4.72 16.66
C LEU A 308 -8.07 -4.82 18.11
N ASN A 309 -7.56 -5.83 18.81
CA ASN A 309 -7.80 -6.09 20.24
C ASN A 309 -9.28 -5.93 20.64
N ASN A 310 -10.17 -6.68 20.00
CA ASN A 310 -11.61 -6.69 20.32
C ASN A 310 -12.30 -5.30 20.25
N GLY A 311 -11.88 -4.42 19.34
CA GLY A 311 -12.53 -3.11 19.11
C GLY A 311 -11.74 -1.90 19.59
N GLU A 312 -10.52 -2.10 20.09
CA GLU A 312 -9.68 -1.01 20.60
C GLU A 312 -9.18 -0.08 19.51
N ALA A 313 -8.94 -0.57 18.30
CA ALA A 313 -8.55 0.25 17.16
C ALA A 313 -9.04 -0.34 15.84
N LEU A 314 -9.09 0.50 14.81
CA LEU A 314 -9.42 0.12 13.45
C LEU A 314 -8.25 0.41 12.51
N ILE A 315 -8.05 -0.46 11.52
CA ILE A 315 -7.27 -0.13 10.32
C ILE A 315 -8.26 0.29 9.23
N ASP A 316 -8.13 1.52 8.74
CA ASP A 316 -8.85 1.98 7.55
C ASP A 316 -8.13 1.46 6.30
N MET A 317 -8.89 0.92 5.35
CA MET A 317 -8.40 0.44 4.05
C MET A 317 -7.65 1.50 3.25
N VAL A 318 -7.96 2.79 3.44
CA VAL A 318 -7.20 3.87 2.78
C VAL A 318 -5.79 4.00 3.35
N LEU A 319 -5.57 3.52 4.57
CA LEU A 319 -4.33 3.69 5.32
C LEU A 319 -3.62 2.38 5.67
N CYS A 320 -3.96 1.29 5.00
CA CYS A 320 -3.29 -0.01 5.14
C CYS A 320 -2.25 -0.23 4.04
N ASP A 321 -1.32 -1.15 4.27
CA ASP A 321 -0.30 -1.56 3.29
C ASP A 321 0.53 -0.41 2.71
N TYR A 322 1.06 0.44 3.59
CA TYR A 322 2.17 1.31 3.21
C TYR A 322 3.44 0.48 3.09
N ILE A 323 3.81 0.21 1.84
CA ILE A 323 4.94 -0.64 1.49
C ILE A 323 6.26 0.03 1.87
N VAL A 324 7.08 -0.67 2.66
CA VAL A 324 8.44 -0.23 3.06
C VAL A 324 9.49 -1.28 2.72
N GLU A 325 10.76 -0.88 2.69
CA GLU A 325 11.88 -1.75 2.33
C GLU A 325 11.93 -3.03 3.19
N ASN A 326 11.73 -2.86 4.50
CA ASN A 326 11.86 -3.90 5.49
C ASN A 326 10.51 -4.41 6.04
N GLY A 327 9.39 -4.15 5.35
CA GLY A 327 8.09 -4.66 5.76
C GLY A 327 6.89 -3.85 5.26
N THR A 328 5.91 -3.63 6.13
CA THR A 328 4.70 -2.84 5.85
C THR A 328 4.28 -2.01 7.07
N SER A 329 3.53 -0.93 6.84
CA SER A 329 2.83 -0.21 7.92
C SER A 329 1.34 -0.05 7.66
N HIS A 330 0.57 -0.17 8.73
CA HIS A 330 -0.88 0.04 8.77
C HIS A 330 -1.16 1.15 9.76
N PHE A 331 -1.79 2.25 9.33
CA PHE A 331 -2.12 3.32 10.27
C PHE A 331 -3.42 3.02 10.99
N ILE A 332 -3.43 3.28 12.29
CA ILE A 332 -4.56 3.01 13.18
C ILE A 332 -5.09 4.29 13.83
N ASP A 333 -6.38 4.26 14.16
CA ASP A 333 -7.13 5.42 14.63
C ASP A 333 -7.11 5.61 16.17
N ARG A 334 -6.48 4.67 16.89
CA ARG A 334 -6.31 4.66 18.34
C ARG A 334 -4.95 4.07 18.72
N VAL A 335 -4.43 4.45 19.89
CA VAL A 335 -3.18 3.90 20.43
C VAL A 335 -3.51 2.60 21.16
N LEU A 336 -2.87 1.50 20.78
CA LEU A 336 -3.01 0.20 21.44
C LEU A 336 -2.20 0.21 22.74
N ILE A 337 -2.85 -0.05 23.87
CA ILE A 337 -2.18 -0.09 25.17
C ILE A 337 -2.13 -1.55 25.63
N PRO A 338 -0.95 -2.15 25.86
CA PRO A 338 -0.85 -3.51 26.39
C PRO A 338 -1.56 -3.62 27.74
N ASP A 339 -2.17 -4.76 28.03
CA ASP A 339 -2.87 -5.05 29.29
C ASP A 339 -1.96 -4.83 30.50
N SER A 340 -0.68 -5.18 30.37
CA SER A 340 0.33 -4.97 31.43
C SER A 340 0.67 -3.50 31.71
N VAL A 341 0.21 -2.57 30.87
CA VAL A 341 0.38 -1.12 31.01
C VAL A 341 -0.90 -0.43 31.45
N ILE A 342 -2.08 -0.96 31.08
CA ILE A 342 -3.39 -0.32 31.36
C ILE A 342 -3.52 0.11 32.83
N ASN A 343 -3.16 -0.76 33.77
CA ASN A 343 -3.31 -0.48 35.21
C ASN A 343 -2.30 0.53 35.76
N ASN A 344 -1.25 0.86 35.01
CA ASN A 344 -0.28 1.88 35.40
C ASN A 344 -0.77 3.29 35.03
N LEU A 345 -1.69 3.39 34.08
CA LEU A 345 -2.21 4.66 33.58
C LEU A 345 -2.94 5.43 34.69
N PRO A 346 -2.64 6.73 34.88
CA PRO A 346 -3.31 7.56 35.88
C PRO A 346 -4.83 7.52 35.81
N SER A 347 -5.43 7.55 34.62
CA SER A 347 -6.88 7.55 34.44
C SER A 347 -7.58 6.32 35.05
N ARG A 348 -6.86 5.20 35.17
CA ARG A 348 -7.39 3.96 35.77
C ARG A 348 -7.28 3.93 37.29
N LYS A 349 -6.40 4.75 37.88
CA LYS A 349 -6.22 4.82 39.34
C LYS A 349 -7.29 5.67 40.02
N PHE A 350 -7.80 6.71 39.36
CA PHE A 350 -8.80 7.62 39.92
C PHE A 350 -10.25 7.12 39.88
N VAL A 351 -10.53 5.95 39.29
CA VAL A 351 -11.90 5.38 39.27
C VAL A 351 -12.26 4.68 40.60
N HIS A 352 -11.27 4.40 41.46
CA HIS A 352 -11.46 3.65 42.71
C HIS A 352 -11.49 4.51 43.98
N GLU A 353 -11.32 5.82 43.90
CA GLU A 353 -11.37 6.71 45.09
C GLU A 353 -12.73 7.40 45.31
N ASP A 354 -13.67 7.29 44.36
CA ASP A 354 -15.01 7.91 44.43
C ASP A 354 -16.17 6.89 44.56
N MET A 355 -15.89 5.64 44.99
CA MET A 355 -16.89 4.65 45.43
C MET A 355 -16.60 4.22 46.87
#